data_AF-A0A438KFT4-F1
#
_entry.id   AF-A0A438KFT4-F1
#
_cell.length_a   1.000
_cell.length_b   1.000
_cell.length_c   1.000
_cell.angle_alpha   90.00
_cell.angle_beta   90.00
_cell.angle_gamma   90.00
#
_symmetry.space_group_name_H-M   'P 1'
#
loop_
_entity.id
_entity.type
_entity.pdbx_description
1 polymer ?
#
loop_
_entity_poly.entity_id
_entity_poly.type
_entity_poly.pdbx_seq_one_letter_code
_entity_poly.pdbx_strand_id
1 'polypeptide(L)'
;MATRRKRTFDGQALQECPTSGILWAASIEMVPRPQRKTKSLDALKKCDHDPHVIAAVAKLFWHDRKVDKARTWLNRAVTLAPDIGDFWALYYKFEVQHGSEENQKDVLRRCVAAEPKHGEKWKVISKAVENSHLPTEAILKKAVVALGKEESVAESSKD
;
A
#
# COMPACT_ATOMS: atom_id res chain seq x y z
N MET A 1 -23.66 5.71 -11.40
CA MET A 1 -23.25 5.33 -12.78
C MET A 1 -21.75 5.57 -13.12
N ALA A 2 -20.91 6.09 -12.21
CA ALA A 2 -19.49 6.37 -12.49
C ALA A 2 -18.57 5.13 -12.53
N THR A 3 -19.04 3.97 -12.06
CA THR A 3 -18.21 2.76 -11.88
C THR A 3 -17.96 1.96 -13.16
N ARG A 4 -18.70 2.22 -14.24
CA ARG A 4 -18.58 1.47 -15.51
C ARG A 4 -17.48 2.02 -16.44
N ARG A 5 -17.17 3.32 -16.37
CA ARG A 5 -16.15 3.97 -17.22
C ARG A 5 -14.70 3.74 -16.75
N LYS A 6 -14.46 3.54 -15.45
CA LYS A 6 -13.09 3.26 -14.94
C LYS A 6 -12.61 1.86 -15.34
N ARG A 7 -13.46 0.84 -15.23
CA ARG A 7 -13.09 -0.56 -15.51
C ARG A 7 -12.63 -0.82 -16.96
N THR A 8 -13.13 -0.06 -17.93
CA THR A 8 -12.74 -0.22 -19.35
C THR A 8 -11.35 0.36 -19.63
N PHE A 9 -10.92 1.36 -18.88
CA PHE A 9 -9.63 2.03 -19.09
C PHE A 9 -8.46 1.16 -18.62
N ASP A 10 -8.60 0.48 -17.48
CA ASP A 10 -7.56 -0.42 -16.95
C ASP A 10 -7.29 -1.63 -17.86
N GLY A 11 -8.31 -2.14 -18.57
CA GLY A 11 -8.15 -3.28 -19.47
C GLY A 11 -7.30 -2.96 -20.70
N GLN A 12 -7.47 -1.76 -21.27
CA GLN A 12 -6.64 -1.27 -22.37
C GLN A 12 -5.22 -0.90 -21.88
N ALA A 13 -5.11 -0.28 -20.70
CA ALA A 13 -3.81 0.06 -20.11
C ALA A 13 -2.96 -1.19 -19.77
N LEU A 14 -3.58 -2.27 -19.29
CA LEU A 14 -2.90 -3.55 -19.05
C LEU A 14 -2.56 -4.30 -20.34
N GLN A 15 -3.28 -4.03 -21.44
CA GLN A 15 -2.97 -4.59 -22.76
C GLN A 15 -1.73 -3.91 -23.38
N GLU A 16 -1.57 -2.61 -23.17
CA GLU A 16 -0.39 -1.86 -23.63
C GLU A 16 0.83 -2.05 -22.72
N CYS A 17 0.63 -2.17 -21.40
CA CYS A 17 1.70 -2.32 -20.41
C CYS A 17 1.42 -3.47 -19.42
N PRO A 18 1.54 -4.74 -19.85
CA PRO A 18 1.19 -5.91 -19.02
C PRO A 18 2.13 -6.14 -17.82
N THR A 19 3.28 -5.47 -17.79
CA THR A 19 4.33 -5.61 -16.76
C THR A 19 4.30 -4.51 -15.69
N SER A 20 3.42 -3.52 -15.81
CA SER A 20 3.37 -2.42 -14.82
C SER A 20 2.62 -2.86 -13.56
N GLY A 21 3.35 -3.06 -12.46
CA GLY A 21 2.73 -3.48 -11.21
C GLY A 21 1.86 -2.42 -10.54
N ILE A 22 2.07 -1.14 -10.84
CA ILE A 22 1.20 -0.04 -10.39
C ILE A 22 -0.20 -0.20 -11.00
N LEU A 23 -0.29 -0.49 -12.31
CA LEU A 23 -1.57 -0.74 -12.98
C LEU A 23 -2.26 -1.98 -12.41
N TRP A 24 -1.51 -3.06 -12.18
CA TRP A 24 -2.05 -4.26 -11.56
C TRP A 24 -2.57 -4.01 -10.13
N ALA A 25 -1.83 -3.27 -9.31
CA ALA A 25 -2.23 -2.91 -7.95
C ALA A 25 -3.55 -2.11 -7.95
N ALA A 26 -3.65 -1.07 -8.78
CA ALA A 26 -4.88 -0.31 -8.96
C ALA A 26 -6.03 -1.22 -9.44
N SER A 27 -5.76 -2.11 -10.39
CA SER A 27 -6.75 -3.04 -10.92
C SER A 27 -7.30 -4.02 -9.87
N ILE A 28 -6.45 -4.46 -8.91
CA ILE A 28 -6.87 -5.29 -7.77
C ILE A 28 -7.78 -4.49 -6.83
N GLU A 29 -7.49 -3.21 -6.58
CA GLU A 29 -8.31 -2.38 -5.69
C GLU A 29 -9.67 -2.04 -6.32
N MET A 30 -9.73 -1.87 -7.65
CA MET A 30 -10.95 -1.53 -8.39
C MET A 30 -11.93 -2.70 -8.54
N VAL A 31 -11.48 -3.96 -8.56
CA VAL A 31 -12.40 -5.09 -8.69
C VAL A 31 -13.17 -5.35 -7.39
N PRO A 32 -14.40 -5.89 -7.48
CA PRO A 32 -15.19 -6.25 -6.31
C PRO A 32 -14.43 -7.22 -5.40
N ARG A 33 -14.62 -7.09 -4.07
CA ARG A 33 -13.93 -7.89 -3.04
C ARG A 33 -13.82 -9.39 -3.36
N PRO A 34 -14.86 -10.09 -3.86
CA PRO A 34 -14.76 -11.51 -4.20
C PRO A 34 -13.75 -11.83 -5.31
N GLN A 35 -13.59 -10.93 -6.29
CA GLN A 35 -12.74 -11.14 -7.47
C GLN A 35 -11.29 -10.70 -7.26
N ARG A 36 -11.02 -9.94 -6.18
CA ARG A 36 -9.67 -9.42 -5.88
C ARG A 36 -8.64 -10.55 -5.75
N LYS A 37 -9.01 -11.68 -5.15
CA LYS A 37 -8.11 -12.84 -4.96
C LYS A 37 -7.63 -13.37 -6.30
N THR A 38 -8.55 -13.68 -7.20
CA THR A 38 -8.22 -14.19 -8.54
C THR A 38 -7.34 -13.21 -9.30
N LYS A 39 -7.66 -11.92 -9.24
CA LYS A 39 -6.88 -10.89 -9.95
C LYS A 39 -5.49 -10.68 -9.36
N SER A 40 -5.37 -10.78 -8.03
CA SER A 40 -4.07 -10.69 -7.35
C SER A 40 -3.16 -11.86 -7.69
N LEU A 41 -3.70 -13.06 -7.89
CA LEU A 41 -2.94 -14.22 -8.37
C LEU A 41 -2.47 -14.04 -9.81
N ASP A 42 -3.31 -13.45 -10.67
CA ASP A 42 -2.93 -13.14 -12.05
C ASP A 42 -1.81 -12.09 -12.11
N ALA A 43 -1.93 -11.03 -11.29
CA ALA A 43 -0.91 -10.01 -11.13
C ALA A 43 0.42 -10.59 -10.66
N LEU A 44 0.42 -11.51 -9.68
CA LEU A 44 1.64 -12.17 -9.21
C LEU A 44 2.29 -13.03 -10.31
N LYS A 45 1.51 -13.73 -11.13
CA LYS A 45 2.05 -14.50 -12.26
C LYS A 45 2.73 -13.63 -13.31
N LYS A 46 2.22 -12.40 -13.50
CA LYS A 46 2.75 -11.46 -14.51
C LYS A 46 3.89 -10.60 -13.97
N CYS A 47 3.83 -10.20 -12.70
CA CYS A 47 4.70 -9.23 -12.04
C CYS A 47 5.11 -9.71 -10.63
N ASP A 48 5.76 -10.88 -10.54
CA ASP A 48 6.04 -11.59 -9.28
C ASP A 48 6.89 -10.79 -8.26
N HIS A 49 7.62 -9.78 -8.73
CA HIS A 49 8.55 -8.99 -7.93
C HIS A 49 8.19 -7.49 -7.85
N ASP A 50 7.03 -7.07 -8.37
CA ASP A 50 6.67 -5.67 -8.28
C ASP A 50 6.17 -5.34 -6.86
N PRO A 51 6.79 -4.35 -6.18
CA PRO A 51 6.48 -4.07 -4.80
C PRO A 51 5.07 -3.49 -4.60
N HIS A 52 4.46 -2.87 -5.63
CA HIS A 52 3.08 -2.38 -5.58
C HIS A 52 2.07 -3.53 -5.60
N VAL A 53 2.32 -4.57 -6.41
CA VAL A 53 1.48 -5.78 -6.44
C VAL A 53 1.52 -6.49 -5.10
N ILE A 54 2.72 -6.62 -4.52
CA ILE A 54 2.93 -7.26 -3.21
C ILE A 54 2.22 -6.46 -2.12
N ALA A 55 2.29 -5.13 -2.14
CA ALA A 55 1.54 -4.28 -1.21
C ALA A 55 0.01 -4.43 -1.38
N ALA A 56 -0.49 -4.53 -2.61
CA ALA A 56 -1.91 -4.75 -2.87
C ALA A 56 -2.40 -6.13 -2.37
N VAL A 57 -1.59 -7.17 -2.58
CA VAL A 57 -1.83 -8.53 -2.04
C VAL A 57 -1.82 -8.50 -0.50
N ALA A 58 -0.91 -7.77 0.10
CA ALA A 58 -0.83 -7.62 1.54
C ALA A 58 -2.10 -6.97 2.13
N LYS A 59 -2.60 -5.88 1.51
CA LYS A 59 -3.90 -5.27 1.87
C LYS A 59 -5.05 -6.27 1.74
N LEU A 60 -5.04 -7.11 0.71
CA LEU A 60 -6.05 -8.14 0.53
C LEU A 60 -6.06 -9.12 1.71
N PHE A 61 -4.90 -9.63 2.13
CA PHE A 61 -4.79 -10.51 3.29
C PHE A 61 -5.22 -9.83 4.58
N TRP A 62 -4.93 -8.54 4.73
CA TRP A 62 -5.38 -7.76 5.87
C TRP A 62 -6.92 -7.69 5.94
N HIS A 63 -7.60 -7.42 4.83
CA HIS A 63 -9.06 -7.45 4.76
C HIS A 63 -9.66 -8.85 4.95
N ASP A 64 -8.95 -9.90 4.52
CA ASP A 64 -9.35 -11.32 4.72
C ASP A 64 -9.11 -11.82 6.16
N ARG A 65 -8.72 -10.92 7.08
CA ARG A 65 -8.36 -11.21 8.49
C ARG A 65 -7.19 -12.19 8.65
N LYS A 66 -6.36 -12.36 7.63
CA LYS A 66 -5.17 -13.23 7.64
C LYS A 66 -3.94 -12.44 8.06
N VAL A 67 -3.86 -12.16 9.36
CA VAL A 67 -2.82 -11.31 9.97
C VAL A 67 -1.41 -11.84 9.69
N ASP A 68 -1.13 -13.13 9.92
CA ASP A 68 0.22 -13.68 9.73
C ASP A 68 0.71 -13.55 8.29
N LYS A 69 -0.16 -13.87 7.32
CA LYS A 69 0.17 -13.71 5.89
C LYS A 69 0.33 -12.25 5.54
N ALA A 70 -0.59 -11.37 5.97
CA ALA A 70 -0.49 -9.94 5.71
C ALA A 70 0.86 -9.39 6.20
N ARG A 71 1.31 -9.77 7.39
CA ARG A 71 2.62 -9.39 7.93
C ARG A 71 3.77 -9.84 7.04
N THR A 72 3.80 -11.11 6.63
CA THR A 72 4.85 -11.63 5.73
C THR A 72 4.90 -10.88 4.41
N TRP A 73 3.73 -10.60 3.82
CA TRP A 73 3.62 -9.89 2.54
C TRP A 73 4.01 -8.40 2.68
N LEU A 74 3.63 -7.74 3.78
CA LEU A 74 4.07 -6.37 4.09
C LEU A 74 5.59 -6.30 4.29
N ASN A 75 6.17 -7.26 5.02
CA ASN A 75 7.61 -7.34 5.22
C ASN A 75 8.35 -7.52 3.89
N ARG A 76 7.81 -8.36 2.99
CA ARG A 76 8.34 -8.55 1.63
C ARG A 76 8.26 -7.26 0.82
N ALA A 77 7.16 -6.51 0.90
CA ALA A 77 7.00 -5.23 0.17
C ALA A 77 8.06 -4.21 0.59
N VAL A 78 8.26 -4.00 1.90
CA VAL A 78 9.26 -3.04 2.41
C VAL A 78 10.71 -3.52 2.22
N THR A 79 10.92 -4.83 2.06
CA THR A 79 12.26 -5.37 1.75
C THR A 79 12.61 -5.21 0.28
N LEU A 80 11.63 -5.32 -0.61
CA LEU A 80 11.83 -5.13 -2.06
C LEU A 80 11.95 -3.65 -2.44
N ALA A 81 11.17 -2.79 -1.79
CA ALA A 81 11.20 -1.35 -2.01
C ALA A 81 11.25 -0.60 -0.67
N PRO A 82 12.41 -0.62 0.00
CA PRO A 82 12.61 0.10 1.26
C PRO A 82 12.55 1.62 1.07
N ASP A 83 12.72 2.10 -0.16
CA ASP A 83 12.67 3.51 -0.53
C ASP A 83 11.24 4.06 -0.60
N ILE A 84 10.22 3.21 -0.63
CA ILE A 84 8.81 3.60 -0.72
C ILE A 84 8.20 3.73 0.68
N GLY A 85 8.02 4.97 1.12
CA GLY A 85 7.46 5.31 2.42
C GLY A 85 6.00 4.92 2.61
N ASP A 86 5.24 4.81 1.53
CA ASP A 86 3.83 4.39 1.58
C ASP A 86 3.69 2.95 2.09
N PHE A 87 4.63 2.06 1.75
CA PHE A 87 4.63 0.68 2.26
C PHE A 87 4.98 0.62 3.74
N TRP A 88 5.94 1.43 4.18
CA TRP A 88 6.24 1.57 5.61
C TRP A 88 5.05 2.11 6.40
N ALA A 89 4.35 3.12 5.87
CA ALA A 89 3.16 3.68 6.51
C ALA A 89 2.04 2.63 6.62
N LEU A 90 1.82 1.83 5.56
CA LEU A 90 0.88 0.72 5.58
C LEU A 90 1.29 -0.35 6.61
N TYR A 91 2.57 -0.70 6.66
CA TYR A 91 3.08 -1.72 7.56
C TYR A 91 3.00 -1.29 9.03
N TYR A 92 3.38 -0.05 9.33
CA TYR A 92 3.26 0.51 10.67
C TYR A 92 1.80 0.55 11.11
N LYS A 93 0.88 0.99 10.24
CA LYS A 93 -0.57 0.97 10.52
C LYS A 93 -1.07 -0.44 10.86
N PHE A 94 -0.59 -1.44 10.14
CA PHE A 94 -0.94 -2.84 10.38
C PHE A 94 -0.44 -3.33 11.75
N GLU A 95 0.82 -3.05 12.11
CA GLU A 95 1.35 -3.43 13.44
C GLU A 95 0.70 -2.64 14.59
N VAL A 96 0.22 -1.43 14.36
CA VAL A 96 -0.58 -0.68 15.35
C VAL A 96 -1.93 -1.35 15.62
N GLN A 97 -2.54 -1.99 14.62
CA GLN A 97 -3.85 -2.63 14.77
C GLN A 97 -3.77 -4.10 15.23
N HIS A 98 -2.73 -4.83 14.82
CA HIS A 98 -2.65 -6.28 14.98
C HIS A 98 -1.32 -6.78 15.58
N GLY A 99 -0.36 -5.90 15.81
CA GLY A 99 0.97 -6.21 16.32
C GLY A 99 1.18 -5.77 17.76
N SER A 100 2.32 -6.19 18.31
CA SER A 100 2.83 -5.74 19.62
C SER A 100 3.60 -4.43 19.49
N GLU A 101 3.74 -3.69 20.58
CA GLU A 101 4.55 -2.46 20.62
C GLU A 101 6.01 -2.68 20.19
N GLU A 102 6.57 -3.86 20.46
CA GLU A 102 7.91 -4.25 20.03
C GLU A 102 8.04 -4.28 18.50
N ASN A 103 7.06 -4.86 17.81
CA ASN A 103 7.04 -4.89 16.35
C ASN A 103 6.86 -3.48 15.77
N GLN A 104 6.03 -2.65 16.39
CA GLN A 104 5.85 -1.26 15.95
C GLN A 104 7.17 -0.49 16.03
N LYS A 105 7.94 -0.70 17.11
CA LYS A 105 9.28 -0.12 17.28
C LYS A 105 10.27 -0.67 16.27
N ASP A 106 10.23 -1.97 15.97
CA ASP A 106 11.08 -2.59 14.94
C ASP A 106 10.81 -2.00 13.56
N VAL A 107 9.54 -1.94 13.13
CA VAL A 107 9.15 -1.38 11.83
C VAL A 107 9.58 0.08 11.73
N LEU A 108 9.40 0.85 12.79
CA LEU A 108 9.82 2.24 12.83
C LEU A 108 11.34 2.38 12.76
N ARG A 109 12.10 1.59 13.50
CA ARG A 109 13.58 1.56 13.41
C ARG A 109 14.06 1.22 12.01
N ARG A 110 13.45 0.21 11.37
CA ARG A 110 13.76 -0.20 10.00
C ARG A 110 13.39 0.87 8.98
N CYS A 111 12.25 1.54 9.15
CA CYS A 111 11.84 2.67 8.32
C CYS A 111 12.82 3.84 8.41
N VAL A 112 13.28 4.18 9.63
CA VAL A 112 14.30 5.21 9.84
C VAL A 112 15.62 4.82 9.14
N ALA A 113 16.05 3.57 9.28
CA ALA A 113 17.27 3.08 8.63
C ALA A 113 17.16 3.01 7.09
N ALA A 114 15.96 2.82 6.56
CA ALA A 114 15.69 2.75 5.13
C ALA A 114 15.61 4.14 4.46
N GLU A 115 15.38 5.20 5.23
CA GLU A 115 15.23 6.58 4.75
C GLU A 115 14.39 6.71 3.46
N PRO A 116 13.10 6.31 3.47
CA PRO A 116 12.28 6.32 2.28
C PRO A 116 12.12 7.72 1.68
N LYS A 117 12.17 7.79 0.34
CA LYS A 117 12.06 9.03 -0.45
C LYS A 117 10.92 8.99 -1.46
N HIS A 118 10.42 7.79 -1.75
CA HIS A 118 9.39 7.54 -2.73
C HIS A 118 8.05 7.16 -2.07
N GLY A 119 6.98 7.15 -2.85
CA GLY A 119 5.59 7.05 -2.38
C GLY A 119 4.79 8.29 -2.75
N GLU A 120 3.56 8.09 -3.21
CA GLU A 120 2.67 9.18 -3.57
C GLU A 120 2.31 10.00 -2.32
N LYS A 121 2.01 9.34 -1.21
CA LYS A 121 1.65 10.02 0.05
C LYS A 121 2.89 10.50 0.78
N TRP A 122 3.92 9.66 0.82
CA TRP A 122 5.18 9.99 1.47
C TRP A 122 5.81 11.24 0.86
N LYS A 123 5.90 11.34 -0.48
CA LYS A 123 6.46 12.54 -1.14
C LYS A 123 5.69 13.81 -0.79
N VAL A 124 4.36 13.76 -0.77
CA VAL A 124 3.52 14.93 -0.45
C VAL A 124 3.77 15.39 0.98
N ILE A 125 3.85 14.45 1.93
CA ILE A 125 4.05 14.77 3.35
C ILE A 125 5.49 15.22 3.61
N SER A 126 6.48 14.50 3.07
CA SER A 126 7.91 14.81 3.25
C SER A 126 8.30 16.16 2.63
N LYS A 127 7.72 16.52 1.47
CA LYS A 127 7.98 17.81 0.81
C LYS A 127 7.17 18.98 1.36
N ALA A 128 6.20 18.75 2.23
CA ALA A 128 5.47 19.85 2.84
C ALA A 128 6.44 20.70 3.68
N VAL A 129 6.40 22.02 3.50
CA VAL A 129 7.34 22.96 4.15
C VAL A 129 7.32 22.78 5.68
N GLU A 130 6.13 22.53 6.23
CA GLU A 130 5.88 22.29 7.66
C GLU A 130 6.52 21.00 8.19
N ASN A 131 6.90 20.07 7.31
CA ASN A 131 7.46 18.77 7.69
C ASN A 131 8.94 18.64 7.37
N SER A 132 9.55 19.67 6.78
CA SER A 132 10.95 19.65 6.32
C SER A 132 11.97 19.43 7.45
N HIS A 133 11.63 19.81 8.68
CA HIS A 133 12.47 19.68 9.89
C HIS A 133 12.12 18.45 10.73
N LEU A 134 11.12 17.66 10.33
CA LEU A 134 10.64 16.52 11.11
C LEU A 134 11.45 15.26 10.83
N PRO A 135 11.72 14.43 11.85
CA PRO A 135 12.35 13.14 11.65
C PRO A 135 11.44 12.17 10.89
N THR A 136 12.03 11.18 10.23
CA THR A 136 11.33 10.14 9.45
C THR A 136 10.20 9.47 10.24
N GLU A 137 10.38 9.29 11.55
CA GLU A 137 9.35 8.73 12.45
C GLU A 137 8.07 9.59 12.51
N ALA A 138 8.22 10.91 12.57
CA ALA A 138 7.10 11.84 12.61
C ALA A 138 6.41 11.92 11.25
N ILE A 139 7.19 11.88 10.16
CA ILE A 139 6.66 11.80 8.79
C ILE A 139 5.85 10.51 8.62
N LEU A 140 6.35 9.38 9.11
CA LEU A 140 5.66 8.08 9.07
C LEU A 140 4.32 8.13 9.81
N LYS A 141 4.30 8.68 11.03
CA LYS A 141 3.05 8.85 11.80
C LYS A 141 2.05 9.72 11.05
N LYS A 142 2.49 10.84 10.43
CA LYS A 142 1.63 11.68 9.60
C LYS A 142 1.11 10.92 8.36
N ALA A 143 1.94 10.10 7.72
CA ALA A 143 1.54 9.26 6.59
C ALA A 143 0.47 8.24 6.98
N VAL A 144 0.60 7.61 8.14
CA VAL A 144 -0.39 6.68 8.70
C VAL A 144 -1.73 7.37 8.94
N VAL A 145 -1.72 8.58 9.50
CA VAL A 145 -2.93 9.39 9.69
C VAL A 145 -3.57 9.77 8.36
N ALA A 146 -2.78 10.18 7.36
CA ALA A 146 -3.28 10.49 6.03
C ALA A 146 -3.94 9.27 5.35
N LEU A 147 -3.31 8.09 5.45
CA LEU A 147 -3.89 6.83 4.97
C LEU A 147 -5.23 6.50 5.65
N GLY A 148 -5.34 6.73 6.96
CA GLY A 148 -6.59 6.53 7.71
C GLY A 148 -7.73 7.44 7.23
N LYS A 149 -7.44 8.70 6.88
CA LYS A 149 -8.44 9.64 6.37
C LYS A 149 -8.95 9.27 4.97
N GLU A 150 -8.13 8.66 4.13
CA GLU A 150 -8.57 8.28 2.79
C GLU A 150 -9.45 7.03 2.76
N GLU A 151 -9.18 6.06 3.63
CA GLU A 151 -10.04 4.88 3.74
C GLU A 151 -11.46 5.25 4.20
N SER A 152 -11.58 6.16 5.17
CA SER A 152 -12.89 6.65 5.61
C SER A 152 -13.63 7.42 4.52
N VAL A 153 -12.94 8.29 3.77
CA VAL A 153 -13.54 9.03 2.64
C VAL A 153 -13.94 8.09 1.49
N ALA A 154 -13.14 7.05 1.22
CA ALA A 154 -13.43 6.05 0.19
C ALA A 154 -14.57 5.09 0.57
N GLU A 155 -14.86 4.91 1.87
CA GLU A 155 -16.04 4.21 2.35
C GLU A 155 -17.28 5.11 2.31
N SER A 156 -17.20 6.38 2.73
CA SER A 156 -18.32 7.32 2.67
C SER A 156 -18.76 7.71 1.25
N SER A 157 -17.89 7.58 0.25
CA SER A 157 -18.23 7.87 -1.16
C SER A 157 -18.87 6.69 -1.91
N LYS A 158 -19.17 5.59 -1.21
CA LYS A 158 -19.83 4.39 -1.77
C LYS A 158 -21.29 4.20 -1.33
N ASP A 159 -21.78 5.07 -0.45
CA ASP A 159 -23.21 5.20 -0.11
C ASP A 159 -23.92 6.10 -1.13
#